data_AF-A0A0F7M5X4-F1
#
_entry.id   AF-A0A0F7M5X4-F1
#
_cell.length_a   1.000
_cell.length_b   1.000
_cell.length_c   1.000
_cell.angle_alpha   90.00
_cell.angle_beta   90.00
_cell.angle_gamma   90.00
#
_symmetry.space_group_name_H-M   'P 1'
#
loop_
_entity.id
_entity.type
_entity.pdbx_description
1 polymer ?
#
loop_
_entity_poly.entity_id
_entity_poly.type
_entity_poly.pdbx_seq_one_letter_code
_entity_poly.pdbx_strand_id
1 'polypeptide(L)'
;MLKRYSVILASLIIFFSLSSTTQAQQGADLAAAGLQSLVTELKLDESQKQEVDALIKSYTEKSTAIRTKVLELQTEMKSLELGNLTKKKIQRLSASTGKYSAQFTEQTLLLQTGFYAVLNSEQKAKFDELRGQIAERRSIMSSQ
;
A
#
# COMPACT_ATOMS: atom_id res chain seq x y z
N MET A 1 -19.05 -15.54 8.66
CA MET A 1 -17.60 -15.50 8.34
C MET A 1 -17.22 -14.58 7.16
N LEU A 2 -18.16 -13.99 6.41
CA LEU A 2 -17.86 -13.09 5.27
C LEU A 2 -17.24 -11.71 5.63
N LYS A 3 -17.35 -11.24 6.87
CA LYS A 3 -16.84 -9.91 7.27
C LYS A 3 -15.31 -9.77 7.24
N ARG A 4 -14.55 -10.86 7.41
CA ARG A 4 -13.08 -10.83 7.46
C ARG A 4 -12.45 -10.76 6.07
N TYR A 5 -13.03 -11.47 5.09
CA TYR A 5 -12.56 -11.46 3.70
C TYR A 5 -12.76 -10.10 3.01
N SER A 6 -13.85 -9.38 3.32
CA SER A 6 -14.06 -8.02 2.79
C SER A 6 -13.01 -7.00 3.25
N VAL A 7 -12.42 -7.16 4.45
CA VAL A 7 -11.41 -6.22 4.95
C VAL A 7 -10.06 -6.45 4.28
N ILE A 8 -9.69 -7.71 4.05
CA ILE A 8 -8.41 -8.13 3.44
C ILE A 8 -8.38 -7.83 1.93
N LEU A 9 -9.49 -8.02 1.22
CA LEU A 9 -9.57 -7.66 -0.20
C LEU A 9 -9.58 -6.14 -0.40
N ALA A 10 -10.23 -5.41 0.52
CA ALA A 10 -10.31 -3.96 0.46
C ALA A 10 -8.94 -3.31 0.75
N SER A 11 -8.06 -3.91 1.54
CA SER A 11 -6.75 -3.32 1.85
C SER A 11 -5.79 -3.26 0.66
N LEU A 12 -6.02 -4.02 -0.42
CA LEU A 12 -5.24 -3.81 -1.65
C LEU A 12 -5.65 -2.56 -2.43
N ILE A 13 -6.92 -2.16 -2.29
CA ILE A 13 -7.58 -1.11 -3.07
C ILE A 13 -7.70 0.19 -2.25
N ILE A 14 -7.56 0.08 -0.93
CA ILE A 14 -7.48 1.19 0.02
C ILE A 14 -6.01 1.55 0.22
N PHE A 15 -5.44 2.46 -0.58
CA PHE A 15 -4.31 3.28 -0.12
C PHE A 15 -4.33 4.64 -0.83
N PHE A 16 -5.36 5.43 -0.52
CA PHE A 16 -5.42 6.84 -0.92
C PHE A 16 -5.92 7.76 0.20
N SER A 17 -5.54 7.48 1.44
CA SER A 17 -5.81 8.39 2.55
C SER A 17 -4.56 8.55 3.40
N LEU A 18 -3.98 9.74 3.31
CA LEU A 18 -2.94 10.25 4.20
C LEU A 18 -3.35 9.98 5.65
N SER A 19 -2.56 9.19 6.40
CA SER A 19 -2.47 9.30 7.86
C SER A 19 -1.33 8.46 8.42
N SER A 20 -0.47 9.12 9.20
CA SER A 20 0.44 8.61 10.25
C SER A 20 1.17 7.27 10.01
N THR A 21 2.50 7.37 10.03
CA THR A 21 3.55 6.35 9.87
C THR A 21 3.38 5.00 10.58
N THR A 22 2.47 4.87 11.54
CA THR A 22 2.06 3.60 12.15
C THR A 22 1.23 2.73 11.20
N GLN A 23 0.49 3.35 10.27
CA GLN A 23 -0.34 2.68 9.26
C GLN A 23 0.46 2.11 8.09
N ALA A 24 1.74 2.50 7.92
CA ALA A 24 2.57 2.02 6.82
C ALA A 24 3.04 0.56 6.98
N GLN A 25 3.25 0.06 8.23
CA GLN A 25 3.57 -1.36 8.45
C GLN A 25 2.35 -2.23 8.23
N GLN A 26 1.25 -1.87 8.89
CA GLN A 26 -0.03 -2.53 8.71
C GLN A 26 -0.41 -2.49 7.23
N GLY A 27 -0.16 -1.38 6.53
CA GLY A 27 -0.45 -1.23 5.12
C GLY A 27 0.32 -2.14 4.18
N ALA A 28 1.62 -2.34 4.41
CA ALA A 28 2.41 -3.27 3.60
C ALA A 28 1.99 -4.74 3.85
N ASP A 29 1.79 -5.12 5.12
CA ASP A 29 1.35 -6.47 5.50
C ASP A 29 -0.09 -6.74 5.03
N LEU A 30 -0.97 -5.73 5.10
CA LEU A 30 -2.35 -5.77 4.61
C LEU A 30 -2.42 -5.80 3.09
N ALA A 31 -1.50 -5.14 2.38
CA ALA A 31 -1.39 -5.22 0.93
C ALA A 31 -0.91 -6.62 0.52
N ALA A 32 0.12 -7.17 1.16
CA ALA A 32 0.57 -8.54 0.90
C ALA A 32 -0.54 -9.57 1.18
N ALA A 33 -1.24 -9.45 2.32
CA ALA A 33 -2.38 -10.30 2.66
C ALA A 33 -3.55 -10.15 1.67
N GLY A 34 -3.83 -8.94 1.20
CA GLY A 34 -4.84 -8.69 0.18
C GLY A 34 -4.52 -9.38 -1.16
N LEU A 35 -3.25 -9.39 -1.56
CA LEU A 35 -2.80 -10.06 -2.78
C LEU A 35 -2.94 -11.57 -2.64
N GLN A 36 -2.58 -12.14 -1.49
CA GLN A 36 -2.75 -13.57 -1.25
C GLN A 36 -4.23 -14.00 -1.33
N SER A 37 -5.14 -13.15 -0.87
CA SER A 37 -6.58 -13.39 -1.01
C SER A 37 -7.01 -13.37 -2.48
N LEU A 38 -6.45 -12.47 -3.29
CA LEU A 38 -6.74 -12.36 -4.73
C LEU A 38 -6.17 -13.52 -5.54
N VAL A 39 -5.00 -14.05 -5.16
CA VAL A 39 -4.43 -15.27 -5.76
C VAL A 39 -5.44 -16.43 -5.73
N THR A 40 -6.12 -16.58 -4.59
CA THR A 40 -7.13 -17.63 -4.39
C THR A 40 -8.42 -17.31 -5.14
N GLU A 41 -8.91 -16.07 -5.04
CA GLU A 41 -10.18 -15.64 -5.63
C GLU A 41 -10.16 -15.66 -7.17
N LEU A 42 -9.03 -15.31 -7.77
CA LEU A 42 -8.83 -15.28 -9.22
C LEU A 42 -8.28 -16.60 -9.78
N LYS A 43 -8.10 -17.62 -8.93
CA LYS A 43 -7.62 -18.96 -9.30
C LYS A 43 -6.36 -18.88 -10.17
N LEU A 44 -5.35 -18.16 -9.69
CA LEU A 44 -4.09 -18.02 -10.41
C LEU A 44 -3.45 -19.40 -10.63
N ASP A 45 -2.89 -19.62 -11.81
CA ASP A 45 -2.08 -20.80 -12.09
C ASP A 45 -0.70 -20.69 -11.41
N GLU A 46 0.09 -21.75 -11.50
CA GLU A 46 1.37 -21.82 -10.79
C GLU A 46 2.41 -20.82 -11.31
N SER A 47 2.40 -20.52 -12.61
CA SER A 47 3.29 -19.50 -13.19
C SER A 47 2.92 -18.12 -12.67
N GLN A 48 1.62 -17.81 -12.69
CA GLN A 48 1.10 -16.54 -12.19
C GLN A 48 1.39 -16.34 -10.71
N LYS A 49 1.25 -17.39 -9.89
CA LYS A 49 1.60 -17.33 -8.46
C LYS A 49 3.06 -16.97 -8.23
N GLN A 50 3.98 -17.61 -8.96
CA GLN A 50 5.41 -17.33 -8.83
C GLN A 50 5.75 -15.87 -9.18
N GLU A 51 5.14 -15.33 -10.23
CA GLU A 51 5.29 -13.92 -10.60
C GLU A 51 4.73 -12.98 -9.53
N VAL A 52 3.55 -13.30 -8.98
CA VAL A 52 2.94 -12.52 -7.91
C VAL A 52 3.75 -12.57 -6.61
N ASP A 53 4.30 -13.72 -6.24
CA ASP A 53 5.17 -13.86 -5.06
C ASP A 53 6.45 -13.02 -5.21
N ALA A 54 7.03 -12.98 -6.42
CA ALA A 54 8.18 -12.13 -6.71
C ALA A 54 7.83 -10.63 -6.58
N LEU A 55 6.65 -10.22 -7.07
CA LEU A 55 6.14 -8.85 -6.92
C LEU A 55 5.92 -8.48 -5.44
N ILE A 56 5.29 -9.36 -4.66
CA ILE A 56 5.05 -9.16 -3.22
C ILE A 56 6.38 -9.00 -2.49
N LYS A 57 7.35 -9.87 -2.77
CA LYS A 57 8.68 -9.82 -2.17
C LYS A 57 9.36 -8.48 -2.47
N SER A 58 9.41 -8.07 -3.74
CA SER A 58 10.02 -6.79 -4.14
C SER A 58 9.34 -5.60 -3.47
N TYR A 59 8.00 -5.59 -3.43
CA TYR A 59 7.24 -4.55 -2.75
C TYR A 59 7.53 -4.49 -1.25
N THR A 60 7.62 -5.65 -0.60
CA THR A 60 7.89 -5.76 0.84
C THR A 60 9.28 -5.20 1.17
N GLU A 61 10.29 -5.56 0.38
CA GLU A 61 11.67 -5.07 0.54
C GLU A 61 11.73 -3.54 0.39
N LYS A 62 11.17 -3.00 -0.71
CA LYS A 62 11.20 -1.56 -0.99
C LYS A 62 10.38 -0.74 0.01
N SER A 63 9.19 -1.22 0.37
CA SER A 63 8.32 -0.56 1.34
C SER A 63 8.95 -0.54 2.74
N THR A 64 9.65 -1.62 3.12
CA THR A 64 10.42 -1.68 4.36
C THR A 64 11.55 -0.64 4.36
N ALA A 65 12.29 -0.51 3.26
CA ALA A 65 13.37 0.48 3.16
C ALA A 65 12.85 1.92 3.26
N ILE A 66 11.77 2.27 2.53
CA ILE A 66 11.12 3.59 2.62
C ILE A 66 10.68 3.85 4.07
N ARG A 67 10.11 2.85 4.72
CA ARG A 67 9.63 2.98 6.09
C ARG A 67 10.76 3.21 7.10
N THR A 68 11.87 2.53 6.97
CA THR A 68 13.05 2.78 7.80
C THR A 68 13.46 4.25 7.69
N LYS A 69 13.46 4.83 6.49
CA LYS A 69 13.75 6.26 6.28
C LYS A 69 12.73 7.20 6.91
N VAL A 70 11.46 6.83 6.90
CA VAL A 70 10.41 7.58 7.59
C VAL A 70 10.61 7.55 9.11
N LEU A 71 10.95 6.40 9.69
CA LEU A 71 11.20 6.28 11.14
C LEU A 71 12.46 7.05 11.57
N GLU A 72 13.53 6.99 10.77
CA GLU A 72 14.72 7.83 10.96
C GLU A 72 14.34 9.32 10.97
N LEU A 73 13.55 9.76 9.98
CA LEU A 73 13.10 11.15 9.87
C LEU A 73 12.25 11.58 11.06
N GLN A 74 11.35 10.72 11.54
CA GLN A 74 10.54 10.99 12.73
C GLN A 74 11.36 11.09 14.01
N THR A 75 12.35 10.21 14.15
CA THR A 75 13.27 10.23 15.28
C THR A 75 14.06 11.53 15.27
N GLU A 76 14.57 11.94 14.10
CA GLU A 76 15.24 13.22 13.95
C GLU A 76 14.32 14.38 14.34
N MET A 77 13.08 14.41 13.84
CA MET A 77 12.11 15.47 14.14
C MET A 77 11.80 15.58 15.64
N LYS A 78 11.68 14.45 16.35
CA LYS A 78 11.40 14.41 17.80
C LYS A 78 12.57 14.89 18.64
N SER A 79 13.80 14.72 18.16
CA SER A 79 15.01 15.16 18.88
C SER A 79 15.42 16.61 18.58
N LEU A 80 14.59 17.38 17.86
CA LEU A 80 14.92 18.77 17.53
C LEU A 80 14.61 19.71 18.70
N GLU A 81 15.63 20.42 19.16
CA GLU A 81 15.45 21.57 20.04
C GLU A 81 15.00 22.79 19.23
N LEU A 82 13.97 23.50 19.72
CA LEU A 82 13.41 24.66 19.02
C LEU A 82 14.45 25.77 18.77
N GLY A 83 15.41 25.95 19.68
CA GLY A 83 16.49 26.94 19.54
C GLY A 83 17.44 26.67 18.36
N ASN A 84 17.49 25.42 17.87
CA ASN A 84 18.33 24.98 16.76
C ASN A 84 17.51 24.74 15.47
N LEU A 85 16.23 25.09 15.47
CA LEU A 85 15.31 24.83 14.37
C LEU A 85 15.35 25.97 13.34
N THR A 86 16.13 25.81 12.29
CA THR A 86 16.19 26.79 11.19
C THR A 86 15.10 26.55 10.15
N LYS A 87 14.67 27.62 9.46
CA LYS A 87 13.74 27.52 8.31
C LYS A 87 14.20 26.50 7.26
N LYS A 88 15.51 26.46 6.97
CA LYS A 88 16.11 25.50 6.05
C LYS A 88 15.93 24.05 6.53
N LYS A 89 16.11 23.79 7.83
CA LYS A 89 15.93 22.46 8.42
C LYS A 89 14.46 22.02 8.35
N ILE A 90 13.52 22.92 8.66
CA ILE A 90 12.06 22.66 8.52
C ILE A 90 11.70 22.31 7.08
N GLN A 91 12.16 23.09 6.10
CA GLN A 91 11.91 22.83 4.68
C GLN A 91 12.46 21.47 4.24
N ARG A 92 13.68 21.12 4.66
CA ARG A 92 14.28 19.82 4.36
C ARG A 92 13.45 18.66 4.94
N LEU A 93 13.01 18.77 6.19
CA LEU A 93 12.20 17.75 6.86
C LEU A 93 10.85 17.57 6.16
N SER A 94 10.17 18.68 5.84
CA SER A 94 8.91 18.66 5.08
C SER A 94 9.07 18.02 3.70
N ALA A 95 10.09 18.41 2.94
CA ALA A 95 10.36 17.84 1.62
C ALA A 95 10.67 16.34 1.70
N SER A 96 11.42 15.91 2.72
CA SER A 96 11.75 14.49 2.93
C SER A 96 10.52 13.67 3.27
N THR A 97 9.63 14.18 4.14
CA THR A 97 8.35 13.53 4.45
C THR A 97 7.49 13.37 3.20
N GLY A 98 7.35 14.44 2.41
CA GLY A 98 6.59 14.42 1.15
C GLY A 98 7.17 13.41 0.15
N LYS A 99 8.50 13.39 -0.01
CA LYS A 99 9.19 12.43 -0.86
C LYS A 99 8.91 10.98 -0.47
N TYR A 100 9.09 10.62 0.80
CA TYR A 100 8.88 9.24 1.24
C TYR A 100 7.41 8.82 1.16
N SER A 101 6.47 9.75 1.41
CA SER A 101 5.05 9.48 1.19
C SER A 101 4.75 9.17 -0.28
N ALA A 102 5.29 9.97 -1.21
CA ALA A 102 5.10 9.74 -2.65
C ALA A 102 5.73 8.42 -3.11
N GLN A 103 6.93 8.08 -2.61
CA GLN A 103 7.60 6.82 -2.92
C GLN A 103 6.80 5.61 -2.42
N PHE A 104 6.16 5.69 -1.26
CA PHE A 104 5.30 4.61 -0.79
C PHE A 104 4.11 4.39 -1.74
N THR A 105 3.42 5.46 -2.14
CA THR A 105 2.35 5.41 -3.13
C THR A 105 2.82 4.84 -4.47
N GLU A 106 3.99 5.25 -4.94
CA GLU A 106 4.60 4.71 -6.16
C GLU A 106 4.77 3.19 -6.07
N GLN A 107 5.33 2.66 -4.97
CA GLN A 107 5.51 1.21 -4.82
C GLN A 107 4.17 0.46 -4.79
N THR A 108 3.14 1.02 -4.15
CA THR A 108 1.80 0.41 -4.16
C THR A 108 1.20 0.38 -5.57
N LEU A 109 1.35 1.44 -6.36
CA LEU A 109 0.86 1.48 -7.74
C LEU A 109 1.63 0.51 -8.64
N LEU A 110 2.94 0.40 -8.47
CA LEU A 110 3.76 -0.58 -9.19
C LEU A 110 3.35 -2.02 -8.86
N LEU A 111 3.03 -2.31 -7.60
CA LEU A 111 2.51 -3.63 -7.19
C LEU A 111 1.16 -3.93 -7.85
N GLN A 112 0.22 -2.98 -7.83
CA GLN A 112 -1.11 -3.16 -8.44
C GLN A 112 -1.03 -3.33 -9.95
N THR A 113 -0.23 -2.51 -10.64
CA THR A 113 -0.06 -2.59 -12.10
C THR A 113 0.68 -3.87 -12.51
N GLY A 114 1.70 -4.25 -11.75
CA GLY A 114 2.39 -5.54 -11.92
C GLY A 114 1.44 -6.72 -11.76
N PHE A 115 0.65 -6.75 -10.68
CA PHE A 115 -0.34 -7.80 -10.46
C PHE A 115 -1.35 -7.89 -11.61
N TYR A 116 -1.90 -6.75 -12.04
CA TYR A 116 -2.84 -6.71 -13.16
C TYR A 116 -2.23 -7.24 -14.46
N ALA A 117 -0.93 -7.01 -14.70
CA ALA A 117 -0.25 -7.48 -15.90
C ALA A 117 -0.16 -9.02 -15.96
N VAL A 118 0.00 -9.69 -14.82
CA VAL A 118 0.07 -11.16 -14.70
C VAL A 118 -1.26 -11.84 -15.06
N LEU A 119 -2.38 -11.13 -14.90
CA LEU A 119 -3.71 -11.69 -15.10
C LEU A 119 -4.06 -11.88 -16.58
N ASN A 120 -4.76 -12.97 -16.89
CA ASN A 120 -5.41 -13.16 -18.19
C ASN A 120 -6.71 -12.33 -18.30
N SER A 121 -7.34 -12.32 -19.47
CA SER A 121 -8.52 -11.48 -19.73
C SER A 121 -9.71 -11.77 -18.80
N GLU A 122 -9.99 -13.04 -18.50
CA GLU A 122 -11.08 -13.42 -17.60
C GLU A 122 -10.80 -12.98 -16.16
N GLN A 123 -9.57 -13.21 -15.70
CA GLN A 123 -9.13 -12.79 -14.37
C GLN A 123 -9.12 -11.27 -14.22
N LYS A 124 -8.75 -10.52 -15.27
CA LYS A 124 -8.82 -9.05 -15.29
C LYS A 124 -10.25 -8.56 -15.12
N ALA A 125 -11.20 -9.13 -15.88
CA ALA A 125 -12.61 -8.78 -15.75
C ALA A 125 -13.13 -9.01 -14.33
N LYS A 126 -12.82 -10.18 -13.74
CA LYS A 126 -13.19 -10.49 -12.35
C LYS A 126 -12.50 -9.55 -11.35
N PHE A 127 -11.24 -9.23 -11.56
CA PHE A 127 -10.51 -8.29 -10.71
C PHE A 127 -11.15 -6.90 -10.76
N ASP A 128 -11.48 -6.39 -11.94
CA ASP A 128 -12.13 -5.08 -12.11
C ASP A 128 -13.52 -5.04 -11.48
N GLU A 129 -14.29 -6.13 -11.56
CA GLU A 129 -15.56 -6.29 -10.84
C GLU A 129 -15.37 -6.17 -9.31
N LEU A 130 -14.41 -6.92 -8.76
CA LEU A 130 -14.09 -6.86 -7.32
C LEU A 130 -13.66 -5.45 -6.90
N ARG A 131 -12.93 -4.72 -7.76
CA ARG A 131 -12.59 -3.31 -7.52
C ARG A 131 -13.82 -2.41 -7.48
N GLY A 132 -14.75 -2.60 -8.41
CA GLY A 132 -16.02 -1.87 -8.47
C GLY A 132 -16.85 -2.06 -7.20
N GLN A 133 -17.03 -3.31 -6.76
CA GLN A 133 -17.79 -3.64 -5.55
C GLN A 133 -17.18 -3.01 -4.28
N ILE A 134 -15.85 -2.94 -4.20
CA ILE A 134 -15.15 -2.30 -3.07
C ILE A 134 -15.33 -0.78 -3.10
N ALA A 135 -15.29 -0.16 -4.28
CA ALA A 135 -15.54 1.27 -4.44
C ALA A 135 -16.97 1.64 -4.03
N GLU A 136 -17.96 0.85 -4.45
CA GLU A 136 -19.37 1.05 -4.12
C GLU A 136 -19.62 0.93 -2.61
N ARG A 137 -19.10 -0.12 -1.95
CA ARG A 137 -19.21 -0.28 -0.50
C ARG A 137 -18.59 0.89 0.26
N ARG A 138 -17.49 1.45 -0.24
CA ARG A 138 -16.86 2.63 0.36
C ARG A 138 -17.75 3.86 0.23
N SER A 139 -18.34 4.09 -0.94
CA SER A 139 -19.27 5.20 -1.14
C SER A 139 -20.42 5.14 -0.15
N ILE A 140 -21.02 3.96 0.05
CA ILE A 140 -22.11 3.74 0.99
C ILE A 140 -21.67 4.01 2.44
N MET A 141 -20.48 3.56 2.84
CA MET A 141 -19.95 3.81 4.18
C MET A 141 -19.56 5.27 4.45
N SER A 142 -19.14 6.03 3.43
CA SER A 142 -18.82 7.46 3.57
C SER A 142 -20.04 8.37 3.56
N SER A 143 -21.22 7.83 3.24
CA SER A 143 -22.49 8.55 3.21
C SER A 143 -23.37 8.30 4.45
N GLN A 144 -22.85 7.55 5.44
CA GLN A 144 -23.44 7.39 6.78
C GLN A 144 -22.61 8.13 7.82
#